data_AF-A0A383BQ42-F1
#
_entry.id   AF-A0A383BQ42-F1
#
_cell.length_a   1.000
_cell.length_b   1.000
_cell.length_c   1.000
_cell.angle_alpha   90.00
_cell.angle_beta   90.00
_cell.angle_gamma   90.00
#
_symmetry.space_group_name_H-M   'P 1'
#
loop_
_entity.id
_entity.type
_entity.pdbx_description
1 polymer ?
#
loop_
_entity_poly.entity_id
_entity_poly.type
_entity_poly.pdbx_seq_one_letter_code
_entity_poly.pdbx_strand_id
1 'polypeptide(L)'
;MLNLNTPFSIFLLLFFLLSPKNAFSEYLVLGKIKGWDCNDYVLMKSCRMLTLEAVKDGGKVYELPDSFPDKAISNYQESKGKCKIRMDRSEGKGLWTRFYNSFLTRDFYFKNEKGELEEVHPEYIVFSCMQK
;
A
#
# COMPACT_ATOMS: atom_id res chain seq x y z
N MET A 1 -11.92 13.64 -41.68
CA MET A 1 -13.29 13.12 -41.54
C MET A 1 -13.20 11.61 -41.35
N LEU A 2 -13.55 11.09 -40.17
CA LEU A 2 -13.60 9.65 -39.92
C LEU A 2 -14.81 9.06 -40.65
N ASN A 3 -14.60 8.08 -41.53
CA ASN A 3 -15.67 7.43 -42.28
C ASN A 3 -16.26 6.29 -41.42
N LEU A 4 -17.36 6.59 -40.71
CA LEU A 4 -18.00 5.70 -39.73
C LEU A 4 -18.63 4.42 -40.30
N ASN A 5 -18.66 4.23 -41.63
CA ASN A 5 -19.32 3.07 -42.27
C ASN A 5 -18.43 1.85 -42.45
N THR A 6 -17.20 1.86 -41.92
CA THR A 6 -16.30 0.70 -42.00
C THR A 6 -16.36 -0.11 -40.71
N PRO A 7 -16.50 -1.46 -40.77
CA PRO A 7 -16.56 -2.32 -39.58
C PRO A 7 -15.31 -2.18 -38.71
N PHE A 8 -14.18 -1.82 -39.32
CA PHE A 8 -12.92 -1.50 -38.62
C PHE A 8 -13.04 -0.27 -37.72
N SER A 9 -13.71 0.80 -38.18
CA SER A 9 -13.92 2.01 -37.39
C SER A 9 -14.87 1.77 -36.21
N ILE A 10 -15.87 0.91 -36.40
CA ILE A 10 -16.79 0.49 -35.33
C ILE A 10 -16.05 -0.33 -34.27
N PHE A 11 -15.19 -1.26 -34.68
CA PHE A 11 -14.38 -2.07 -33.76
C PHE A 11 -13.42 -1.21 -32.93
N LEU A 12 -12.73 -0.26 -33.56
CA LEU A 12 -11.85 0.69 -32.86
C LEU A 12 -12.61 1.53 -31.83
N LEU A 13 -13.79 2.01 -32.20
CA LEU A 13 -14.61 2.83 -31.31
C LEU A 13 -15.17 2.02 -30.13
N LEU A 14 -15.58 0.77 -30.35
CA LEU A 14 -15.94 -0.17 -29.29
C LEU A 14 -14.75 -0.50 -28.39
N PHE A 15 -13.55 -0.70 -28.94
CA PHE A 15 -12.33 -0.96 -28.15
C PHE A 15 -11.96 0.21 -27.23
N PHE A 16 -12.10 1.45 -27.70
CA PHE A 16 -11.90 2.65 -26.87
C PHE A 16 -13.01 2.84 -25.81
N LEU A 17 -14.26 2.47 -26.09
CA LEU A 17 -15.36 2.54 -25.12
C LEU A 17 -15.31 1.41 -24.07
N LEU A 18 -14.80 0.24 -24.44
CA LEU A 18 -14.63 -0.93 -23.57
C LEU A 18 -13.30 -0.92 -22.82
N SER A 19 -12.40 0.01 -23.14
CA SER A 19 -11.18 0.21 -22.38
C SER A 19 -11.57 0.66 -20.97
N PRO A 20 -11.28 -0.13 -19.92
CA PRO A 20 -11.61 0.27 -18.56
C PRO A 20 -10.87 1.58 -18.29
N LYS A 21 -11.62 2.63 -17.97
CA LYS A 21 -11.04 3.82 -17.35
C LYS A 21 -10.52 3.38 -15.99
N ASN A 22 -9.26 2.93 -15.97
CA ASN A 22 -8.54 2.64 -14.75
C ASN A 22 -8.28 3.99 -14.06
N ALA A 23 -9.32 4.56 -13.45
CA ALA A 23 -9.15 5.57 -12.42
C ALA A 23 -8.49 4.82 -11.26
N PHE A 24 -7.16 4.87 -11.21
CA PHE A 24 -6.42 4.38 -10.05
C PHE A 24 -6.75 5.32 -8.91
N SER A 25 -7.57 4.85 -7.97
CA SER A 25 -7.82 5.60 -6.75
C SER A 25 -6.59 5.50 -5.84
N GLU A 26 -6.28 6.61 -5.18
CA GLU A 26 -5.18 6.71 -4.22
C GLU A 26 -5.75 7.09 -2.85
N TYR A 27 -5.09 6.69 -1.78
CA TYR A 27 -5.43 7.06 -0.42
C TYR A 27 -4.35 7.96 0.14
N LEU A 28 -4.72 9.21 0.41
CA LEU A 28 -3.85 10.20 1.02
C LEU A 28 -3.72 9.93 2.51
N VAL A 29 -2.51 10.04 3.04
CA VAL A 29 -2.21 9.89 4.47
C VAL A 29 -2.49 11.21 5.18
N LEU A 30 -3.35 11.18 6.20
CA LEU A 30 -3.78 12.37 6.95
C LEU A 30 -3.16 12.45 8.36
N GLY A 31 -2.09 11.70 8.62
CA GLY A 31 -1.44 11.71 9.92
C GLY A 31 -0.34 10.66 10.04
N LYS A 32 0.03 10.36 11.29
CA LYS A 32 1.10 9.39 11.57
C LYS A 32 0.72 7.98 11.12
N ILE A 33 1.67 7.32 10.48
CA ILE A 33 1.56 5.93 10.08
C ILE A 33 2.03 5.05 11.25
N LYS A 34 1.23 4.03 11.59
CA LYS A 34 1.51 3.12 12.70
C LYS A 34 1.65 1.68 12.23
N GLY A 35 2.59 0.94 12.81
CA GLY A 35 2.80 -0.49 12.57
C GLY A 35 2.38 -1.33 13.78
N TRP A 36 1.80 -2.49 13.54
CA TRP A 36 1.59 -3.54 14.54
C TRP A 36 2.74 -4.53 14.49
N ASP A 37 3.65 -4.44 15.46
CA ASP A 37 4.78 -5.33 15.64
C ASP A 37 4.39 -6.42 16.64
N CYS A 38 4.25 -7.65 16.16
CA CYS A 38 3.79 -8.77 16.97
C CYS A 38 4.90 -9.81 17.11
N ASN A 39 5.17 -10.19 18.35
CA ASN A 39 6.06 -11.29 18.69
C ASN A 39 5.22 -12.49 19.09
N ASP A 40 5.37 -13.57 18.32
CA ASP A 40 4.79 -14.87 18.64
C ASP A 40 5.71 -15.60 19.62
N TYR A 41 5.28 -15.73 20.87
CA TYR A 41 5.84 -16.69 21.81
C TYR A 41 5.05 -17.99 21.72
N VAL A 42 5.68 -19.12 22.10
CA VAL A 42 5.16 -20.49 21.96
C VAL A 42 3.70 -20.67 22.43
N LEU A 43 3.20 -19.85 23.37
CA LEU A 43 1.82 -19.91 23.87
C LEU A 43 1.07 -18.57 23.86
N MET A 44 1.70 -17.46 23.47
CA MET A 44 1.10 -16.12 23.56
C MET A 44 1.63 -15.21 22.46
N LYS A 45 0.73 -14.45 21.83
CA LYS A 45 1.06 -13.40 20.88
C LYS A 45 1.03 -12.05 21.59
N SER A 46 2.17 -11.36 21.65
CA SER A 46 2.27 -10.00 22.19
C SER A 46 2.43 -9.02 21.04
N CYS A 47 1.56 -8.04 20.94
CA CYS A 47 1.61 -7.03 19.89
C CYS A 47 1.78 -5.65 20.50
N ARG A 48 2.68 -4.85 19.91
CA ARG A 48 2.85 -3.43 20.20
C ARG A 48 2.56 -2.59 18.97
N MET A 49 1.96 -1.42 19.19
CA MET A 49 1.71 -0.45 18.14
C MET A 49 2.82 0.60 18.18
N LEU A 50 3.55 0.74 17.08
CA LEU A 50 4.67 1.68 16.96
C LEU A 50 4.35 2.73 15.90
N THR A 51 4.85 3.95 16.09
CA THR A 51 4.80 4.98 15.04
C THR A 51 5.97 4.75 14.10
N LEU A 52 5.69 4.55 12.82
CA LEU A 52 6.71 4.39 11.80
C LEU A 52 7.17 5.78 11.37
N GLU A 53 8.47 5.94 11.20
CA GLU A 53 9.11 7.22 10.87
C GLU A 53 9.81 7.16 9.51
N ALA A 54 10.30 5.98 9.12
CA ALA A 54 11.01 5.81 7.86
C ALA A 54 10.82 4.42 7.26
N VAL A 55 11.18 4.29 5.99
CA VAL A 55 11.19 3.06 5.23
C VAL A 55 12.48 2.94 4.44
N LYS A 56 13.06 1.73 4.37
CA LYS A 56 14.25 1.47 3.56
C LYS A 56 13.86 0.78 2.27
N ASP A 57 14.36 1.32 1.17
CA ASP A 57 14.16 0.79 -0.18
C ASP A 57 15.49 0.86 -0.94
N GLY A 58 15.91 -0.26 -1.54
CA GLY A 58 17.17 -0.35 -2.27
C GLY A 58 18.42 0.06 -1.45
N GLY A 59 18.42 -0.19 -0.14
CA GLY A 59 19.53 0.13 0.76
C GLY A 59 19.58 1.58 1.27
N LYS A 60 18.65 2.44 0.83
CA LYS A 60 18.54 3.83 1.30
C LYS A 60 17.30 4.01 2.17
N VAL A 61 17.41 4.86 3.19
CA VAL A 61 16.33 5.19 4.11
C VAL A 61 15.63 6.45 3.63
N TYR A 62 14.31 6.40 3.55
CA TYR A 62 13.43 7.48 3.11
C TYR A 62 12.35 7.75 4.15
N GLU A 63 11.77 8.94 4.10
CA GLU A 63 10.51 9.24 4.78
C GLU A 63 9.39 8.36 4.23
N LEU A 64 8.35 8.17 5.05
CA LEU A 64 7.19 7.41 4.63
C LEU A 64 6.39 8.18 3.57
N PRO A 65 5.80 7.47 2.59
CA PRO A 65 5.03 8.12 1.53
C PRO A 65 3.76 8.78 2.08
N ASP A 66 3.34 9.85 1.43
CA ASP A 66 2.15 10.64 1.74
C ASP A 66 0.87 10.07 1.10
N SER A 67 1.00 9.08 0.21
CA SER A 67 -0.11 8.38 -0.41
C SER A 67 0.16 6.89 -0.64
N PHE A 68 -0.93 6.13 -0.76
CA PHE A 68 -0.90 4.72 -1.10
C PHE A 68 -1.89 4.41 -2.23
N PRO A 69 -1.54 3.55 -3.20
CA PRO A 69 -2.49 3.15 -4.23
C PRO A 69 -3.61 2.28 -3.60
N ASP A 70 -4.84 2.37 -4.12
CA ASP A 70 -5.99 1.59 -3.63
C ASP A 70 -5.70 0.10 -3.49
N LYS A 71 -4.94 -0.46 -4.44
CA LYS A 71 -4.54 -1.86 -4.40
C LYS A 71 -3.80 -2.26 -3.12
N ALA A 72 -3.05 -1.33 -2.50
CA ALA A 72 -2.33 -1.54 -1.23
C ALA A 72 -3.24 -1.58 -0.01
N ILE A 73 -4.43 -0.99 -0.09
CA ILE A 73 -5.33 -0.91 1.04
C ILE A 73 -6.09 -2.23 1.18
N SER A 74 -5.61 -3.08 2.10
CA SER A 74 -6.28 -4.33 2.45
C SER A 74 -7.64 -4.12 3.12
N ASN A 75 -7.85 -2.99 3.79
CA ASN A 75 -9.12 -2.64 4.41
C ASN A 75 -9.24 -1.12 4.60
N TYR A 76 -10.32 -0.53 4.10
CA TYR A 76 -10.69 0.86 4.34
C TYR A 76 -11.90 0.91 5.27
N GLN A 77 -11.76 1.57 6.42
CA GLN A 77 -12.85 1.86 7.35
C GLN A 77 -13.32 3.30 7.12
N GLU A 78 -14.20 3.48 6.14
CA GLU A 78 -14.72 4.79 5.72
C GLU A 78 -15.30 5.59 6.88
N SER A 79 -16.11 4.94 7.74
CA SER A 79 -16.72 5.58 8.91
C SER A 79 -15.73 6.12 9.95
N LYS A 80 -14.46 5.72 9.87
CA LYS A 80 -13.38 6.16 10.75
C LYS A 80 -12.28 6.91 10.02
N GLY A 81 -12.37 7.05 8.69
CA GLY A 81 -11.30 7.59 7.85
C GLY A 81 -9.97 6.88 8.08
N LYS A 82 -9.98 5.54 8.20
CA LYS A 82 -8.77 4.75 8.49
C LYS A 82 -8.48 3.73 7.40
N CYS A 83 -7.24 3.68 6.97
CA CYS A 83 -6.71 2.70 6.05
C CYS A 83 -5.86 1.68 6.80
N LYS A 84 -5.90 0.45 6.33
CA LYS A 84 -5.08 -0.65 6.81
C LYS A 84 -4.44 -1.38 5.64
N ILE A 85 -3.13 -1.56 5.73
CA ILE A 85 -2.32 -2.36 4.81
C ILE A 85 -1.86 -3.60 5.55
N ARG A 86 -2.05 -4.77 4.96
CA ARG A 86 -1.55 -6.06 5.48
C ARG A 86 -0.19 -6.34 4.86
N MET A 87 0.79 -6.60 5.72
CA MET A 87 2.17 -6.88 5.32
C MET A 87 2.32 -8.39 5.10
N ASP A 88 1.92 -8.85 3.91
CA ASP A 88 2.15 -10.24 3.52
C ASP A 88 3.55 -10.37 2.90
N ARG A 89 4.44 -11.05 3.63
CA ARG A 89 5.81 -11.34 3.16
C ARG A 89 5.93 -12.61 2.32
N SER A 90 4.80 -13.25 2.01
CA SER A 90 4.83 -14.44 1.17
C SER A 90 5.27 -14.06 -0.24
N GLU A 91 6.35 -14.69 -0.72
CA GLU A 91 6.87 -14.54 -2.08
C GLU A 91 5.84 -15.01 -3.12
N GLY A 92 4.86 -14.15 -3.43
CA GLY A 92 3.87 -14.45 -4.45
C GLY A 92 4.50 -14.54 -5.83
N LYS A 93 4.44 -15.73 -6.46
CA LYS A 93 5.04 -16.05 -7.78
C LYS A 93 4.29 -15.46 -9.00
N GLY A 94 3.59 -14.34 -8.86
CA GLY A 94 2.83 -13.70 -9.94
C GLY A 94 3.45 -12.39 -10.44
N LEU A 95 3.27 -12.08 -11.72
CA LEU A 95 3.78 -10.83 -12.32
C LEU A 95 3.13 -9.58 -11.70
N TRP A 96 1.85 -9.67 -11.33
CA TRP A 96 1.09 -8.61 -10.64
C TRP A 96 1.50 -8.45 -9.18
N THR A 97 2.02 -9.51 -8.56
CA THR A 97 2.52 -9.49 -7.19
C THR A 97 3.87 -8.77 -7.09
N ARG A 98 4.68 -8.68 -8.16
CA ARG A 98 5.99 -8.00 -8.09
C ARG A 98 5.90 -6.49 -7.81
N PHE A 99 4.98 -5.77 -8.44
CA PHE A 99 4.80 -4.32 -8.18
C PHE A 99 4.19 -4.05 -6.80
N TYR A 100 3.32 -4.96 -6.35
CA TYR A 100 2.68 -4.91 -5.04
C TYR A 100 3.66 -5.24 -3.90
N ASN A 101 4.50 -6.26 -4.12
CA ASN A 101 5.46 -6.77 -3.13
C ASN A 101 6.56 -5.77 -2.85
N SER A 102 6.93 -4.89 -3.79
CA SER A 102 8.02 -3.92 -3.58
C SER A 102 7.79 -2.98 -2.39
N PHE A 103 6.54 -2.74 -1.98
CA PHE A 103 6.25 -1.99 -0.75
C PHE A 103 6.17 -2.92 0.48
N LEU A 104 5.55 -4.10 0.31
CA LEU A 104 5.33 -5.06 1.41
C LEU A 104 6.62 -5.76 1.88
N THR A 105 7.67 -5.77 1.06
CA THR A 105 8.99 -6.30 1.40
C THR A 105 9.94 -5.26 1.98
N ARG A 106 9.50 -4.02 2.21
CA ARG A 106 10.37 -2.98 2.74
C ARG A 106 10.59 -3.15 4.25
N ASP A 107 11.74 -2.69 4.70
CA ASP A 107 12.06 -2.59 6.12
C ASP A 107 11.55 -1.25 6.64
N PHE A 108 10.72 -1.30 7.67
CA PHE A 108 10.18 -0.10 8.32
C PHE A 108 11.01 0.22 9.54
N TYR A 109 11.05 1.50 9.90
CA TYR A 109 11.79 1.97 11.06
C TYR A 109 10.89 2.80 11.97
N PHE A 110 11.04 2.62 13.27
CA PHE A 110 10.49 3.52 14.29
C PHE A 110 11.63 4.19 15.04
N LYS A 111 11.35 5.33 15.68
CA LYS A 111 12.33 6.02 16.51
C LYS A 111 12.18 5.57 17.98
N ASN A 112 13.25 5.05 18.56
CA ASN A 112 13.26 4.59 19.95
C ASN A 112 13.34 5.77 20.94
N GLU A 113 13.32 5.48 22.24
CA GLU A 113 13.40 6.50 23.30
C GLU A 113 14.70 7.32 23.30
N LYS A 114 15.78 6.76 22.74
CA LYS A 114 17.07 7.44 22.56
C LYS A 114 17.11 8.30 21.30
N GLY A 115 16.08 8.25 20.48
CA GLY A 115 16.00 8.95 19.21
C GLY A 115 16.68 8.24 18.04
N GLU A 116 17.06 6.98 18.19
CA GLU A 116 17.68 6.16 17.14
C GLU A 116 16.61 5.44 16.32
N LEU A 117 16.89 5.19 15.04
CA LEU A 117 15.99 4.42 14.18
C LEU A 117 16.23 2.93 14.39
N GLU A 118 15.18 2.21 14.80
CA GLU A 118 15.18 0.77 14.96
C GLU A 118 14.26 0.13 13.92
N GLU A 119 14.75 -0.96 13.32
CA GLU A 119 14.02 -1.72 12.32
C GLU A 119 12.86 -2.47 12.95
N VAL A 120 11.73 -2.48 12.24
CA VAL A 120 10.51 -3.15 12.67
C VAL A 120 9.86 -3.84 11.48
N HIS A 121 9.15 -4.91 11.80
CA HIS A 121 8.56 -5.82 10.85
C HIS A 121 7.06 -5.96 11.10
N PRO A 122 6.30 -4.89 10.85
CA PRO A 122 4.89 -4.86 11.22
C PRO A 122 4.09 -5.88 10.40
N GLU A 123 3.13 -6.56 11.04
CA GLU A 123 2.14 -7.39 10.32
C GLU A 123 1.10 -6.53 9.60
N TYR A 124 0.82 -5.35 10.17
CA TYR A 124 -0.14 -4.41 9.64
C TYR A 124 0.36 -2.99 9.78
N ILE A 125 0.05 -2.17 8.79
CA ILE A 125 0.23 -0.72 8.82
C ILE A 125 -1.15 -0.07 8.86
N VAL A 126 -1.34 0.92 9.73
CA VAL A 126 -2.61 1.62 9.94
C VAL A 126 -2.36 3.12 9.98
N PHE A 127 -3.19 3.89 9.28
CA PHE A 127 -3.11 5.34 9.23
C PHE A 127 -4.49 5.95 8.96
N SER A 128 -4.66 7.22 9.34
CA SER A 128 -5.82 8.00 8.90
C SER A 128 -5.67 8.34 7.42
N CYS A 129 -6.73 8.19 6.63
CA CYS A 129 -6.66 8.39 5.19
C CYS A 129 -7.95 8.95 4.58
N MET A 130 -7.82 9.48 3.37
CA MET A 130 -8.93 9.91 2.51
C MET A 130 -8.69 9.41 1.09
N GLN A 131 -9.75 8.91 0.45
CA GLN A 131 -9.73 8.48 -0.93
C GLN A 131 -9.70 9.69 -1.87
N LYS A 132 -8.81 9.65 -2.86
CA LYS A 132 -8.62 10.64 -3.93
C LYS A 132 -9.05 10.08 -5.28
#